data_AF-A0A0Q4FWN5-F1
#
_entry.id   AF-A0A0Q4FWN5-F1
#
_cell.length_a   1.000
_cell.length_b   1.000
_cell.length_c   1.000
_cell.angle_alpha   90.00
_cell.angle_beta   90.00
_cell.angle_gamma   90.00
#
_symmetry.space_group_name_H-M   'P 1'
#
loop_
_entity.id
_entity.type
_entity.pdbx_description
1 polymer ?
#
loop_
_entity_poly.entity_id
_entity_poly.type
_entity_poly.pdbx_seq_one_letter_code
_entity_poly.pdbx_strand_id
1 'polypeptide(L)'
;MHFMHTANSDKPVAAFSLDVIISVGSRIKSREGTQFRIWANKILKEYLIKGYSINESQLKAQTEQLAGLKNTVNLISHVLVNKQLSSDEATGLLEVVTDYEYA
;
A
#
# COMPACT_ATOMS: atom_id res chain seq x y z
N MET A 1 -2.79 -29.04 0.88
CA MET A 1 -3.65 -27.88 0.57
C MET A 1 -3.77 -27.08 1.84
N HIS A 2 -3.32 -25.83 1.86
CA HIS A 2 -3.47 -24.94 3.02
C HIS A 2 -4.41 -23.82 2.61
N PHE A 3 -5.43 -23.56 3.42
CA PHE A 3 -6.41 -22.51 3.15
C PHE A 3 -5.98 -21.28 3.92
N MET A 4 -5.76 -20.16 3.21
CA MET A 4 -5.47 -18.88 3.84
C MET A 4 -6.77 -18.08 3.96
N HIS A 5 -6.99 -17.48 5.13
CA HIS A 5 -7.99 -16.41 5.26
C HIS A 5 -7.37 -15.11 4.75
N THR A 6 -7.92 -14.60 3.66
CA THR A 6 -7.65 -13.26 3.16
C THR A 6 -8.68 -12.32 3.77
N ALA A 7 -8.25 -11.21 4.38
CA ALA A 7 -9.18 -10.21 4.91
C ALA A 7 -10.16 -9.78 3.79
N ASN A 8 -11.46 -9.77 4.09
CA ASN A 8 -12.58 -9.45 3.19
C ASN A 8 -13.09 -10.58 2.25
N SER A 9 -12.72 -11.86 2.47
CA SER A 9 -13.30 -13.01 1.74
C SER A 9 -13.74 -14.13 2.68
N ASP A 10 -15.04 -14.44 2.70
CA ASP A 10 -15.61 -15.57 3.45
C ASP A 10 -15.36 -16.94 2.79
N LYS A 11 -14.71 -16.94 1.61
CA LYS A 11 -14.41 -18.17 0.87
C LYS A 11 -12.98 -18.62 1.14
N PRO A 12 -12.75 -19.90 1.49
CA PRO A 12 -11.42 -20.43 1.68
C PRO A 12 -10.64 -20.35 0.36
N VAL A 13 -9.58 -19.55 0.33
CA VAL A 13 -8.70 -19.43 -0.84
C VAL A 13 -7.64 -20.52 -0.76
N ALA A 14 -7.60 -21.39 -1.77
CA ALA A 14 -6.57 -22.41 -1.88
C ALA A 14 -5.21 -21.74 -2.15
N ALA A 15 -4.24 -21.95 -1.27
CA ALA A 15 -2.86 -21.55 -1.52
C ALA A 15 -2.21 -22.54 -2.50
N PHE A 16 -1.69 -22.02 -3.60
CA PHE A 16 -0.94 -22.79 -4.59
C PHE A 16 0.56 -22.54 -4.39
N SER A 17 1.38 -23.59 -4.60
CA SER A 17 2.83 -23.41 -4.64
C SER A 17 3.23 -22.56 -5.84
N LEU A 18 4.39 -21.91 -5.73
CA LEU A 18 4.94 -21.09 -6.81
C LEU A 18 5.06 -21.87 -8.12
N ASP A 19 5.47 -23.14 -8.06
CA ASP A 19 5.56 -24.02 -9.24
C ASP A 19 4.22 -24.23 -9.94
N VAL A 20 3.13 -24.39 -9.18
CA VAL A 20 1.79 -24.53 -9.75
C VAL A 20 1.35 -23.23 -10.42
N ILE A 21 1.61 -22.09 -9.79
CA ILE A 21 1.28 -20.76 -10.32
C ILE A 21 2.05 -20.50 -11.62
N ILE A 22 3.36 -20.80 -11.65
CA ILE A 22 4.19 -20.62 -12.85
C ILE A 22 3.74 -21.58 -13.97
N SER A 23 3.48 -22.85 -13.64
CA SER A 23 3.07 -23.87 -14.60
C SER A 23 1.73 -23.53 -15.27
N VAL A 24 0.71 -23.16 -14.48
CA VAL A 24 -0.61 -22.76 -15.01
C VAL A 24 -0.50 -21.41 -15.73
N GLY A 25 0.20 -20.44 -15.15
CA GLY A 25 0.42 -19.12 -15.73
C GLY A 25 1.06 -19.15 -17.11
N SER A 26 1.98 -20.09 -17.36
CA SER A 26 2.62 -20.28 -18.66
C SER A 26 1.66 -20.70 -19.78
N ARG A 27 0.55 -21.35 -19.43
CA ARG A 27 -0.44 -21.90 -20.37
C ARG A 27 -1.54 -20.89 -20.74
N ILE A 28 -1.67 -19.79 -19.99
CA ILE A 28 -2.65 -18.74 -20.24
C ILE A 28 -2.15 -17.86 -21.38
N LYS A 29 -2.92 -17.79 -22.48
CA LYS A 29 -2.59 -17.02 -23.69
C LYS A 29 -3.32 -15.66 -23.78
N SER A 30 -4.02 -15.25 -22.73
CA SER A 30 -4.70 -13.95 -22.71
C SER A 30 -3.72 -12.79 -22.55
N ARG A 31 -4.15 -11.59 -22.95
CA ARG A 31 -3.42 -10.34 -22.70
C ARG A 31 -3.10 -10.17 -21.22
N GLU A 32 -4.09 -10.41 -20.36
CA GLU A 32 -3.93 -10.34 -18.89
C GLU A 32 -2.94 -11.38 -18.37
N GLY A 33 -2.97 -12.62 -18.88
CA GLY A 33 -2.00 -13.65 -18.52
C GLY A 33 -0.57 -13.30 -18.95
N THR A 34 -0.43 -12.62 -20.09
CA THR A 34 0.87 -12.13 -20.56
C THR A 34 1.41 -11.03 -19.65
N GLN A 35 0.56 -10.06 -19.26
CA GLN A 35 0.92 -9.02 -18.30
C GLN A 35 1.32 -9.61 -16.94
N PHE A 36 0.54 -10.58 -16.44
CA PHE A 36 0.86 -11.29 -15.20
C PHE A 36 2.23 -12.00 -15.27
N ARG A 37 2.53 -12.69 -16.38
CA ARG A 37 3.83 -13.37 -16.55
C ARG A 37 5.00 -12.39 -16.56
N ILE A 38 4.86 -11.25 -17.24
CA ILE A 38 5.88 -10.20 -17.26
C ILE A 38 6.12 -9.69 -15.83
N TRP A 39 5.04 -9.40 -15.10
CA TRP A 39 5.11 -8.95 -13.72
C TRP A 39 5.75 -10.01 -12.81
N ALA A 40 5.28 -11.25 -12.83
CA ALA A 40 5.79 -12.34 -11.99
C ALA A 40 7.28 -12.61 -12.24
N ASN A 41 7.72 -12.62 -13.50
CA ASN A 41 9.13 -12.77 -13.84
C ASN A 41 9.99 -11.62 -13.31
N LYS A 42 9.48 -10.37 -13.34
CA LYS A 42 10.19 -9.22 -12.75
C LYS A 42 10.39 -9.43 -11.25
N ILE A 43 9.33 -9.78 -10.52
CA ILE A 43 9.38 -10.03 -9.07
C ILE A 43 10.36 -11.16 -8.76
N LEU A 44 10.26 -12.31 -9.44
CA LEU A 44 11.16 -13.44 -9.25
C LEU A 44 12.62 -13.05 -9.48
N LYS A 45 12.90 -12.30 -10.55
CA LYS A 45 14.26 -11.81 -10.85
C LYS A 45 14.77 -10.87 -9.76
N GLU A 46 13.95 -9.97 -9.24
CA GLU A 46 14.31 -9.10 -8.14
C GLU A 46 14.67 -9.89 -6.88
N TYR A 47 13.86 -10.89 -6.51
CA TYR A 47 14.17 -11.78 -5.39
C TYR A 47 15.46 -12.57 -5.60
N LEU A 48 15.71 -13.10 -6.80
CA LEU A 48 16.92 -13.86 -7.09
C LEU A 48 18.20 -13.00 -7.05
N ILE A 49 18.12 -11.74 -7.47
CA ILE A 49 19.28 -10.84 -7.53
C ILE A 49 19.51 -10.12 -6.21
N LYS A 50 18.44 -9.60 -5.59
CA LYS A 50 18.51 -8.71 -4.41
C LYS A 50 18.16 -9.43 -3.11
N GLY A 51 17.56 -10.61 -3.17
CA GLY A 51 17.00 -11.33 -2.01
C GLY A 51 15.60 -10.84 -1.60
N TYR A 52 15.08 -9.78 -2.22
CA TYR A 52 13.79 -9.17 -1.91
C TYR A 52 13.20 -8.42 -3.12
N SER A 53 11.91 -8.07 -3.06
CA SER A 53 11.25 -7.17 -4.01
C SER A 53 10.50 -6.07 -3.26
N ILE A 54 10.50 -4.85 -3.80
CA ILE A 54 9.84 -3.67 -3.20
C ILE A 54 8.84 -3.11 -4.21
N ASN A 55 7.63 -2.82 -3.74
CA ASN A 55 6.67 -2.03 -4.49
C ASN A 55 7.03 -0.53 -4.38
N GLU A 56 7.92 -0.07 -5.26
CA GLU A 56 8.44 1.30 -5.24
C GLU A 56 7.35 2.38 -5.39
N SER A 57 6.29 2.11 -6.17
CA SER A 57 5.21 3.09 -6.34
C SER A 57 4.40 3.25 -5.07
N GLN A 58 4.09 2.14 -4.38
CA GLN A 58 3.41 2.19 -3.08
C GLN A 58 4.27 2.89 -2.04
N LEU A 59 5.57 2.58 -2.01
CA LEU A 59 6.50 3.19 -1.07
C LEU A 59 6.60 4.71 -1.27
N LYS A 60 6.65 5.17 -2.53
CA LYS A 60 6.64 6.61 -2.85
C LYS A 60 5.34 7.28 -2.40
N ALA A 61 4.20 6.70 -2.72
CA ALA A 61 2.90 7.23 -2.31
C ALA A 61 2.80 7.39 -0.78
N GLN A 62 3.21 6.37 -0.02
CA GLN A 62 3.25 6.45 1.45
C GLN A 62 4.24 7.51 1.96
N THR A 63 5.40 7.64 1.32
CA THR A 63 6.40 8.64 1.69
C THR A 63 5.88 10.07 1.47
N GLU A 64 5.16 10.29 0.36
CA GLU A 64 4.53 11.58 0.04
C GLU A 64 3.41 11.92 1.04
N GLN A 65 2.55 10.95 1.38
CA GLN A 65 1.52 11.11 2.42
C GLN A 65 2.13 11.48 3.77
N LEU A 66 3.18 10.77 4.20
CA LEU A 66 3.90 11.06 5.44
C LEU A 66 4.54 12.45 5.44
N ALA A 67 5.07 12.90 4.31
CA ALA A 67 5.61 14.25 4.18
C ALA A 67 4.51 15.32 4.32
N GLY A 68 3.34 15.09 3.71
CA GLY A 68 2.15 15.94 3.89
C GLY A 68 1.73 16.03 5.35
N LEU A 69 1.61 14.90 6.04
CA LEU A 69 1.23 14.86 7.45
C LEU A 69 2.22 15.62 8.34
N LYS A 70 3.53 15.44 8.13
CA LYS A 70 4.56 16.19 8.87
C LYS A 70 4.42 17.69 8.70
N ASN A 71 4.09 18.16 7.49
CA ASN A 71 3.86 19.57 7.23
C ASN A 71 2.62 20.07 7.98
N THR A 72 1.51 19.32 7.96
CA THR A 72 0.28 19.65 8.70
C THR A 72 0.52 19.75 10.20
N VAL A 73 1.20 18.77 10.80
CA VAL A 73 1.56 18.80 12.23
C VAL A 73 2.42 20.02 12.57
N ASN A 74 3.36 20.37 11.69
CA ASN A 74 4.22 21.54 11.88
C ASN A 74 3.42 22.85 11.79
N LEU A 75 2.45 22.95 10.87
CA LEU A 75 1.54 24.10 10.79
C LEU A 75 0.70 24.23 12.05
N ILE A 76 0.07 23.15 12.52
CA ILE A 76 -0.72 23.15 13.75
C ILE A 76 0.14 23.58 14.95
N SER A 77 1.37 23.05 15.05
CA SER A 77 2.32 23.43 16.09
C SER A 77 2.64 24.93 16.06
N HIS A 78 2.90 25.49 14.87
CA HIS A 78 3.14 26.92 14.72
C HIS A 78 1.92 27.79 15.04
N VAL A 79 0.70 27.33 14.73
CA VAL A 79 -0.53 28.07 15.04
C VAL A 79 -0.84 28.02 16.54
N LEU A 80 -0.67 26.86 17.19
CA LEU A 80 -0.84 26.69 18.64
C LEU A 80 0.13 27.56 19.45
N VAL A 81 1.36 27.76 18.98
CA VAL A 81 2.36 28.58 19.67
C VAL A 81 2.10 30.08 19.49
N ASN A 82 1.55 30.49 18.33
CA ASN A 82 1.44 31.90 17.96
C ASN A 82 0.03 32.50 18.10
N LYS A 83 -1.00 31.71 18.39
CA LYS A 83 -2.38 32.18 18.63
C LYS A 83 -3.05 31.42 19.78
N GLN A 84 -3.81 32.14 20.61
CA GLN A 84 -4.87 31.52 21.42
C GLN A 84 -5.99 31.09 20.46
N LEU A 85 -5.99 29.81 20.10
CA LEU A 85 -7.01 29.21 19.23
C LEU A 85 -8.35 29.13 19.98
N SER A 86 -9.43 29.49 19.28
CA SER A 86 -10.78 29.17 19.73
C SER A 86 -11.04 27.66 19.66
N SER A 87 -11.95 27.15 20.49
CA SER A 87 -12.34 25.73 20.50
C SER A 87 -12.81 25.24 19.12
N ASP A 88 -13.44 26.11 18.34
CA ASP A 88 -13.96 25.78 17.01
C ASP A 88 -12.82 25.63 15.97
N GLU A 89 -11.78 26.46 16.06
CA GLU A 89 -10.61 26.39 15.17
C GLU A 89 -9.76 25.15 15.48
N ALA A 90 -9.64 24.76 16.75
CA ALA A 90 -8.96 23.54 17.16
C ALA A 90 -9.69 22.28 16.64
N THR A 91 -11.03 22.29 16.62
CA THR A 91 -11.84 21.18 16.14
C THR A 91 -11.70 20.99 14.62
N GLY A 92 -11.71 22.08 13.84
CA GLY A 92 -11.51 22.00 12.39
C GLY A 92 -10.10 21.54 11.99
N LEU A 93 -9.07 21.87 12.79
CA LEU A 93 -7.72 21.36 12.55
C LEU A 93 -7.61 19.85 12.84
N LEU A 94 -8.30 19.35 13.86
CA LEU A 94 -8.37 17.92 14.16
C LEU A 94 -9.08 17.15 13.05
N GLU A 95 -10.17 17.70 12.50
CA GLU A 95 -10.93 17.09 11.40
C GLU A 95 -10.07 16.88 10.14
N VAL A 96 -9.29 17.89 9.74
CA VAL A 96 -8.38 17.79 8.59
C VAL A 96 -7.29 16.74 8.81
N VAL A 97 -6.78 16.59 10.05
CA VAL A 97 -5.79 15.56 10.35
C VAL A 97 -6.41 14.16 10.31
N THR A 98 -7.64 14.00 10.83
CA THR A 98 -8.34 12.71 10.80
C THR A 98 -8.75 12.27 9.39
N ASP A 99 -9.12 13.21 8.52
CA ASP A 99 -9.46 12.89 7.12
C ASP A 99 -8.25 12.39 6.32
N TYR A 100 -7.04 12.80 6.71
CA TYR A 100 -5.79 12.35 6.09
C TYR A 100 -5.33 10.95 6.55
N GLU A 101 -5.82 10.42 7.68
CA GLU A 101 -5.48 9.07 8.14
C GLU A 101 -6.26 7.96 7.39
N TYR A 102 -7.34 8.33 6.68
CA TYR A 102 -8.26 7.39 6.02
C TYR A 102 -8.30 7.52 4.47
N ALA A 103 -7.44 8.35 3.87
CA ALA A 103 -7.35 8.57 2.42
C ALA A 103 -6.10 7.92 1.79
#